data_AF-A0AA41RX60-F1
#
_entry.id   AF-A0AA41RX60-F1
#
_cell.length_a   1.000
_cell.length_b   1.000
_cell.length_c   1.000
_cell.angle_alpha   90.00
_cell.angle_beta   90.00
_cell.angle_gamma   90.00
#
_symmetry.space_group_name_H-M   'P 1'
#
loop_
_entity.id
_entity.type
_entity.pdbx_description
1 polymer ?
#
loop_
_entity_poly.entity_id
_entity_poly.type
_entity_poly.pdbx_seq_one_letter_code
_entity_poly.pdbx_strand_id
1 'polypeptide(L)' 'HCLWILGNDKKLSKIGSFWDDLIHDAKHRKCFYNADEDEGLVKAMIKANKELDHLDNLLHESSMLFKSALWK' A
#
# COMPACT_ATOMS: atom_id res chain seq x y z
N HIS A 1 -1.50 14.73 15.71
CA HIS A 1 -1.31 13.30 15.42
C HIS A 1 -2.59 12.82 14.74
N CYS A 2 -2.51 12.13 13.60
CA CYS A 2 -3.67 11.55 12.93
C CYS A 2 -3.38 10.09 12.56
N LEU A 3 -4.45 9.29 12.47
CA LEU A 3 -4.40 7.91 11.99
C LEU A 3 -4.70 7.92 10.49
N TRP A 4 -3.83 7.32 9.68
CA TRP A 4 -4.04 7.11 8.25
C TRP A 4 -4.27 5.62 8.00
N ILE A 5 -5.27 5.31 7.18
CA ILE A 5 -5.63 3.94 6.81
C ILE A 5 -5.70 3.89 5.28
N LEU A 6 -4.86 3.07 4.68
CA LEU A 6 -4.83 2.82 3.24
C LEU A 6 -5.33 1.40 2.99
N GLY A 7 -6.32 1.22 2.12
CA GLY A 7 -6.86 -0.10 1.81
C GLY A 7 -8.00 -0.09 0.81
N ASN A 8 -8.44 -1.30 0.43
CA ASN A 8 -9.53 -1.47 -0.53
C ASN A 8 -10.88 -1.28 0.17
N ASP A 9 -11.56 -0.20 -0.18
CA ASP A 9 -12.83 0.19 0.44
C ASP A 9 -13.88 -0.90 0.35
N LYS A 10 -14.08 -1.52 -0.82
CA LYS A 10 -15.09 -2.58 -1.02
C LYS A 10 -14.86 -3.79 -0.13
N LYS A 11 -13.60 -4.14 0.12
CA LYS A 11 -13.25 -5.24 1.02
C LYS A 11 -13.42 -4.85 2.49
N LEU A 12 -13.08 -3.61 2.83
CA LEU A 12 -13.13 -3.12 4.21
C LEU A 12 -14.56 -2.72 4.63
N SER A 13 -15.41 -2.26 3.72
CA SER A 13 -16.80 -1.87 3.99
C SER A 13 -17.76 -3.06 3.90
N LYS A 14 -17.29 -4.26 4.28
CA LYS A 14 -18.17 -5.41 4.38
C LYS A 14 -19.07 -5.18 5.59
N ILE A 15 -20.39 -5.21 5.35
CA ILE A 15 -21.41 -4.99 6.38
C ILE A 15 -21.13 -5.88 7.60
N GLY A 16 -21.07 -5.27 8.78
CA GLY A 16 -20.81 -5.96 10.06
C GLY A 16 -19.35 -6.34 10.31
N SER A 17 -18.42 -5.88 9.46
CA SER A 17 -16.99 -5.96 9.78
C SER A 17 -16.60 -4.86 10.77
N PHE A 18 -15.50 -5.07 11.49
CA PHE A 18 -14.91 -4.06 12.39
C PHE A 18 -14.63 -2.73 11.68
N TRP A 19 -14.36 -2.76 10.37
CA TRP A 19 -14.01 -1.58 9.58
C TRP A 19 -15.23 -0.81 9.07
N ASP A 20 -16.43 -1.40 9.11
CA ASP A 20 -17.65 -0.82 8.53
C ASP A 20 -17.99 0.53 9.18
N ASP A 21 -18.06 0.55 10.52
CA ASP A 21 -18.32 1.77 11.30
C ASP A 21 -17.24 2.84 11.09
N LEU A 22 -15.98 2.40 10.97
CA LEU A 22 -14.85 3.31 10.77
C LEU A 22 -14.88 3.98 9.39
N ILE A 23 -15.24 3.22 8.35
CA ILE A 23 -15.38 3.75 6.99
C ILE A 23 -16.60 4.68 6.92
N HIS A 24 -17.69 4.33 7.60
CA HIS A 24 -18.88 5.17 7.68
C HIS A 24 -18.56 6.52 8.34
N ASP A 25 -17.86 6.51 9.48
CA ASP A 25 -17.42 7.73 10.17
C ASP A 25 -16.48 8.57 9.29
N ALA A 26 -15.53 7.94 8.59
CA ALA A 26 -14.61 8.65 7.68
C ALA A 26 -15.37 9.33 6.51
N LYS A 27 -16.36 8.65 5.93
CA LYS A 27 -17.22 9.22 4.88
C LYS A 27 -18.08 10.36 5.41
N HIS A 28 -18.69 10.19 6.59
CA HIS A 28 -19.51 11.21 7.24
C HIS A 28 -18.70 12.49 7.52
N ARG A 29 -17.46 12.35 7.97
CA ARG A 29 -16.52 13.46 8.22
C ARG A 29 -15.85 14.01 6.97
N LYS A 30 -16.15 13.44 5.79
CA LYS A 30 -15.53 13.79 4.50
C LYS A 30 -14.00 13.66 4.48
N CYS A 31 -13.47 12.69 5.22
CA CYS A 31 -12.04 12.36 5.26
C CYS A 31 -11.75 10.98 4.64
N PHE A 32 -12.60 10.55 3.72
CA PHE A 32 -12.43 9.36 2.90
C PHE A 32 -12.01 9.80 1.49
N TYR A 33 -10.85 9.33 1.03
CA TYR A 33 -10.24 9.79 -0.23
C TYR A 33 -9.95 8.61 -1.15
N ASN A 34 -10.24 8.79 -2.44
CA ASN A 34 -9.87 7.82 -3.47
C ASN A 34 -8.41 8.06 -3.89
N ALA A 35 -7.53 7.11 -3.57
CA ALA A 35 -6.12 7.20 -3.94
C ALA A 35 -5.90 7.21 -5.47
N ASP A 36 -6.82 6.61 -6.24
CA ASP A 36 -6.73 6.57 -7.71
C ASP A 36 -7.04 7.92 -8.37
N GLU A 37 -7.73 8.83 -7.65
CA GLU A 37 -8.05 10.18 -8.13
C GLU A 37 -6.95 11.20 -7.79
N ASP A 38 -6.01 10.85 -6.92
CA ASP A 38 -4.90 11.71 -6.53
C ASP A 38 -3.67 11.40 -7.38
N GLU A 39 -3.38 12.27 -8.35
CA GLU A 39 -2.26 12.12 -9.27
C GLU A 39 -0.90 12.01 -8.54
N GLY A 40 -0.76 12.69 -7.39
CA GLY A 40 0.44 12.64 -6.57
C GLY A 40 0.62 11.27 -5.94
N LEU A 41 -0.45 10.71 -5.35
CA LEU A 41 -0.45 9.36 -4.79
C LEU A 41 -0.22 8.31 -5.87
N VAL A 42 -0.88 8.40 -7.03
CA VAL A 42 -0.67 7.48 -8.15
C VAL A 42 0.79 7.50 -8.60
N LYS A 43 1.39 8.68 -8.79
CA LYS A 43 2.81 8.81 -9.15
C LYS A 43 3.73 8.22 -8.08
N ALA A 44 3.45 8.47 -6.80
CA ALA A 44 4.21 7.91 -5.69
C ALA A 44 4.12 6.37 -5.66
N MET A 45 2.94 5.80 -5.87
CA MET A 45 2.72 4.34 -5.93
C MET A 45 3.46 3.71 -7.11
N ILE A 46 3.39 4.30 -8.31
CA ILE A 46 4.12 3.83 -9.49
C ILE A 46 5.63 3.88 -9.24
N LYS A 47 6.13 4.97 -8.63
CA LYS A 47 7.55 5.09 -8.31
C LYS A 47 7.99 4.03 -7.30
N ALA A 48 7.24 3.85 -6.21
CA ALA A 48 7.52 2.84 -5.20
C ALA A 48 7.53 1.42 -5.79
N ASN A 49 6.55 1.08 -6.64
CA ASN A 49 6.53 -0.21 -7.35
C ASN A 49 7.74 -0.39 -8.26
N LYS A 50 8.14 0.63 -9.02
CA LYS A 50 9.36 0.55 -9.86
C LYS A 50 10.62 0.36 -9.04
N GLU A 51 10.73 1.03 -7.90
CA GLU A 51 11.87 0.87 -6.98
C GLU A 51 11.90 -0.53 -6.37
N LEU A 52 10.74 -1.09 -6.01
CA LEU A 52 10.62 -2.48 -5.56
C LEU A 52 10.97 -3.48 -6.67
N ASP A 53 10.44 -3.33 -7.88
CA ASP A 53 10.78 -4.19 -9.02
C ASP A 53 12.27 -4.10 -9.35
N HIS A 54 12.85 -2.90 -9.29
CA HIS A 54 14.29 -2.73 -9.49
C HIS A 54 15.09 -3.44 -8.39
N LEU A 55 14.67 -3.34 -7.13
CA LEU A 55 15.27 -4.06 -6.02
C LEU A 55 15.16 -5.57 -6.20
N ASP A 56 13.99 -6.09 -6.59
CA ASP A 56 13.79 -7.53 -6.82
C ASP A 56 14.64 -8.05 -7.98
N ASN A 57 14.75 -7.28 -9.07
CA ASN A 57 15.64 -7.61 -10.18
C ASN A 57 17.11 -7.58 -9.74
N LEU A 58 17.53 -6.58 -8.98
CA LEU A 58 18.88 -6.53 -8.39
C LEU A 58 19.12 -7.71 -7.45
N LEU A 59 18.16 -8.08 -6.61
CA LEU A 59 18.25 -9.22 -5.71
C LEU A 59 18.22 -10.56 -6.46
N HIS A 60 17.55 -10.64 -7.60
CA HIS A 60 17.52 -11.83 -8.46
C HIS A 60 18.81 -11.97 -9.28
N GLU A 61 19.31 -10.91 -9.90
CA GLU A 61 20.62 -10.89 -10.58
C GLU A 61 21.75 -11.10 -9.59
N SER A 62 21.68 -10.42 -8.45
CA SER A 62 22.61 -10.64 -7.35
C SER A 62 22.30 -11.92 -6.58
N SER A 63 21.20 -12.65 -6.80
CA SER A 63 21.00 -13.98 -6.19
C SER A 63 22.02 -15.00 -6.70
N MET A 64 22.60 -14.77 -7.89
CA MET A 64 23.79 -15.52 -8.34
C MET A 64 25.06 -15.11 -7.58
N LEU A 65 25.13 -13.87 -7.09
CA LEU A 65 26.25 -13.32 -6.30
C LEU A 65 26.09 -13.55 -4.77
N PHE A 66 24.87 -13.65 -4.26
CA PHE A 66 24.51 -13.75 -2.84
C PHE A 66 24.31 -15.19 -2.37
N LYS A 67 24.56 -16.22 -3.20
CA LYS A 67 24.58 -17.63 -2.73
C LYS A 67 25.58 -17.89 -1.59
N SER A 68 26.52 -16.97 -1.34
CA SER A 68 27.48 -17.04 -0.25
C SER A 68 27.15 -16.15 0.96
N ALA A 69 26.12 -15.29 0.87
CA ALA A 69 25.68 -14.51 2.02
C ALA A 69 24.63 -15.32 2.79
N LEU A 70 25.13 -16.35 3.49
CA LEU A 70 24.44 -16.98 4.61
C LEU A 70 24.01 -15.88 5.58
N TRP A 71 22.72 -15.61 5.67
CA TRP A 71 22.16 -15.02 6.88
C TRP A 71 21.80 -16.15 7.82
N LYS A 72 22.32 -16.03 9.04
CA LYS A 72 22.08 -16.89 10.20
C LYS A 72 21.01 -16.24 11.08
#